data_AF-A0A517R0V9-F1
#
_entry.id   AF-A0A517R0V9-F1
#
_cell.length_a   1.000
_cell.length_b   1.000
_cell.length_c   1.000
_cell.angle_alpha   90.00
_cell.angle_beta   90.00
_cell.angle_gamma   90.00
#
_symmetry.space_group_name_H-M   'P 1'
#
loop_
_entity.id
_entity.type
_entity.pdbx_description
1 polymer ?
#
loop_
_entity_poly.entity_id
_entity_poly.type
_entity_poly.pdbx_seq_one_letter_code
_entity_poly.pdbx_strand_id
1 'polypeptide(L)'
;MLRSANKYQSPQKAGHSARRGFTLVEALVSVALVMLMMVMFSQVFGIVGTTIQTQKGIAENDQRARLLVNLLQGDLQRRTYRDVVPFWPGQNTSSFSDMELRRGYFSISENESNNPLDDVLALTIETTGDDVIFGKTAELADMASGGDALDQPEFDDGVSTVNGVGVSTAAEVVYFLRGKNLYRSVLLIRDPYVDGASGTQGQPKQDGGGGNYFSDVDSSSAFSYSTDPLAYPAGPNQPDTANGYSGVFWRDFDYAAFYDTSTNVTKFHSVDFSLSNDIGGGGGGVVSLSTSPPIDVPTSLGLPHLRYGSSLAVLSGAPREYLDNATNSGPFLGRFLKRETADDTFRYPGETTSATTNPYRRNDLTDSDNDGVIDLYDDFVGRRNVELLLTDVLEFDVKVFDDGLTLPAFVDLGNGGGGFYGTPFNPTADSTYGNTTNLDSGSGSTGDFQDDSRRRYDTWHPALNENTSTGLGDPINGIGVPAYAPYNGGDRYSQPNFGLGDGNEEALKAIQIRVVFKDPSSEQIKQVTITQSLVD
;
A
#
# COMPACT_ATOMS: atom_id res chain seq x y z
N MET A 1 85.94 -29.97 9.22
CA MET A 1 87.39 -30.05 9.03
C MET A 1 87.79 -29.03 7.97
N LEU A 2 88.92 -28.34 8.20
CA LEU A 2 89.72 -27.57 7.24
C LEU A 2 89.13 -26.22 6.79
N ARG A 3 89.50 -25.10 7.42
CA ARG A 3 90.77 -24.33 7.31
C ARG A 3 91.12 -23.90 5.88
N SER A 4 91.12 -22.58 5.72
CA SER A 4 92.31 -21.79 5.36
C SER A 4 92.73 -21.67 3.90
N ALA A 5 92.57 -20.43 3.42
CA ALA A 5 93.55 -19.62 2.68
C ALA A 5 93.84 -20.07 1.23
N ASN A 6 94.20 -19.21 0.29
CA ASN A 6 94.60 -17.81 0.28
C ASN A 6 94.59 -17.41 -1.21
N LYS A 7 94.27 -16.17 -1.56
CA LYS A 7 95.11 -15.37 -2.49
C LYS A 7 94.54 -13.98 -2.72
N TYR A 8 95.38 -13.01 -2.39
CA TYR A 8 95.36 -11.64 -2.85
C TYR A 8 95.15 -11.54 -4.37
N GLN A 9 94.21 -10.69 -4.78
CA GLN A 9 94.24 -10.02 -6.08
C GLN A 9 93.98 -8.52 -5.91
N SER A 10 94.78 -7.78 -6.68
CA SER A 10 95.02 -6.35 -6.77
C SER A 10 93.80 -5.42 -6.85
N PRO A 11 93.94 -4.14 -6.46
CA PRO A 11 92.91 -3.12 -6.67
C PRO A 11 92.78 -2.83 -8.18
N GLN A 12 91.66 -3.26 -8.78
CA GLN A 12 91.29 -2.83 -10.12
C GLN A 12 90.95 -1.34 -10.11
N LYS A 13 91.59 -0.59 -11.02
CA LYS A 13 91.32 0.80 -11.34
C LYS A 13 89.83 1.01 -11.61
N ALA A 14 89.22 1.96 -10.90
CA ALA A 14 87.92 2.52 -11.24
C ALA A 14 88.00 3.14 -12.65
N GLY A 15 87.49 2.40 -13.65
CA GLY A 15 87.19 2.95 -14.96
C GLY A 15 86.18 4.07 -14.76
N HIS A 16 86.59 5.31 -15.04
CA HIS A 16 85.66 6.42 -15.16
C HIS A 16 84.74 6.11 -16.34
N SER A 17 83.55 5.59 -16.03
CA SER A 17 82.47 5.47 -16.99
C SER A 17 82.20 6.87 -17.53
N ALA A 18 82.60 7.10 -18.78
CA ALA A 18 82.36 8.36 -19.47
C ALA A 18 80.85 8.61 -19.46
N ARG A 19 80.40 9.59 -18.67
CA ARG A 19 79.01 10.05 -18.67
C ARG A 19 78.74 10.67 -20.04
N ARG A 20 78.23 9.86 -20.97
CA ARG A 20 77.61 10.35 -22.20
C ARG A 20 76.36 11.11 -21.80
N GLY A 21 76.39 12.44 -21.97
CA GLY A 21 75.18 13.26 -21.85
C GLY A 21 74.22 12.92 -22.99
N PHE A 22 72.93 12.83 -22.66
CA PHE A 22 71.88 12.64 -23.66
C PHE A 22 71.88 13.79 -24.66
N THR A 23 71.74 13.47 -25.94
CA THR A 23 71.52 14.49 -26.97
C THR A 23 70.14 15.11 -26.79
N LEU A 24 69.98 16.38 -27.17
CA LEU A 24 68.70 17.09 -27.06
C LEU A 24 67.56 16.32 -27.75
N VAL A 25 67.86 15.65 -28.87
CA VAL A 25 66.92 14.80 -29.61
C VAL A 25 66.51 13.57 -28.78
N GLU A 26 67.44 12.87 -28.13
CA GLU A 26 67.11 11.73 -27.26
C GLU A 26 66.28 12.15 -26.04
N ALA A 27 66.57 13.31 -25.44
CA ALA A 27 65.77 13.85 -24.35
C ALA A 27 64.34 14.18 -24.79
N LEU A 28 64.17 14.77 -25.98
CA LEU A 28 62.85 15.12 -26.53
C LEU A 28 62.05 13.87 -26.90
N VAL A 29 62.68 12.87 -27.51
CA VAL A 29 62.04 11.58 -27.84
C VAL A 29 61.66 10.82 -26.57
N SER A 30 62.51 10.82 -25.54
CA SER A 30 62.22 10.14 -24.27
C SER A 30 61.03 10.78 -23.55
N VAL A 31 60.96 12.11 -23.51
CA VAL A 31 59.83 12.84 -22.91
C VAL A 31 58.54 12.60 -23.70
N ALA A 32 58.61 12.65 -25.03
CA ALA A 32 57.45 12.37 -25.88
C ALA A 32 56.92 10.94 -25.67
N LEU A 33 57.80 9.95 -25.51
CA LEU A 33 57.43 8.56 -25.26
C LEU A 33 56.78 8.40 -23.88
N VAL A 34 57.32 9.05 -22.84
CA VAL A 34 56.72 9.05 -21.49
C VAL A 34 55.36 9.73 -21.48
N MET A 35 55.20 10.87 -22.16
CA MET A 35 53.90 11.55 -22.29
C MET A 35 52.89 10.66 -23.02
N LEU A 36 53.29 9.97 -24.09
CA LEU A 36 52.42 9.05 -24.82
C LEU A 36 52.01 7.86 -23.93
N MET A 37 52.93 7.30 -23.15
CA MET A 37 52.62 6.26 -22.17
C MET A 37 51.65 6.76 -21.10
N MET A 38 51.84 7.97 -20.55
CA MET A 38 50.91 8.55 -19.58
C MET A 38 49.50 8.73 -20.17
N VAL A 39 49.39 9.18 -21.42
CA VAL A 39 48.10 9.32 -22.11
C VAL A 39 47.43 7.96 -22.31
N MET A 40 48.16 6.93 -22.75
CA MET A 40 47.60 5.58 -22.88
C MET A 40 47.12 5.01 -21.54
N PHE A 41 47.91 5.17 -20.46
CA PHE A 41 47.47 4.71 -19.14
C PHE A 41 46.22 5.44 -18.67
N SER A 42 46.14 6.76 -18.85
CA SER A 42 44.95 7.53 -18.52
C SER A 42 43.71 7.03 -19.27
N GLN A 43 43.85 6.69 -20.56
CA GLN A 43 42.74 6.15 -21.36
C GLN A 43 42.29 4.76 -20.88
N VAL A 44 43.24 3.87 -20.58
CA VAL A 44 42.93 2.53 -20.06
C VAL A 44 42.23 2.63 -18.70
N PHE A 45 42.73 3.48 -17.78
CA PHE A 45 42.07 3.69 -16.49
C PHE A 45 40.67 4.31 -16.65
N GLY A 46 40.47 5.18 -17.62
CA GLY A 46 39.15 5.71 -17.96
C GLY A 46 38.17 4.60 -18.36
N ILE A 47 38.54 3.75 -19.32
CA ILE A 47 37.71 2.64 -19.81
C ILE A 47 37.43 1.62 -18.70
N VAL A 48 38.45 1.28 -17.90
CA VAL A 48 38.30 0.35 -16.78
C VAL A 48 37.36 0.93 -15.72
N GLY A 49 37.49 2.23 -15.40
CA GLY A 49 36.60 2.91 -14.46
C GLY A 49 35.15 2.86 -14.88
N THR A 50 34.84 3.20 -16.14
CA THR A 50 33.46 3.13 -16.66
C THR A 50 32.94 1.69 -16.70
N THR A 51 33.79 0.71 -17.00
CA THR A 51 33.39 -0.71 -17.02
C THR A 51 33.07 -1.21 -15.61
N ILE A 52 33.86 -0.84 -14.61
CA ILE A 52 33.61 -1.22 -13.22
C ILE A 52 32.32 -0.55 -12.71
N GLN A 53 32.11 0.74 -13.01
CA GLN A 53 30.90 1.46 -12.61
C GLN A 53 29.64 0.85 -13.22
N THR A 54 29.67 0.52 -14.52
CA THR A 54 28.55 -0.15 -15.21
C THR A 54 28.30 -1.56 -14.67
N GLN A 55 29.35 -2.36 -14.43
CA GLN A 55 29.20 -3.68 -13.82
C GLN A 55 28.60 -3.62 -12.41
N LYS A 56 29.02 -2.64 -11.61
CA LYS A 56 28.46 -2.41 -10.27
C LYS A 56 26.99 -2.02 -10.36
N GLY A 57 26.62 -1.08 -11.24
CA GLY A 57 25.24 -0.67 -11.46
C GLY A 57 24.34 -1.82 -11.90
N ILE A 58 24.82 -2.67 -12.83
CA ILE A 58 24.10 -3.88 -13.26
C ILE A 58 23.86 -4.85 -12.08
N ALA A 59 24.88 -5.07 -11.25
CA ALA A 59 24.77 -5.99 -10.11
C ALA A 59 23.79 -5.48 -9.04
N GLU A 60 23.84 -4.18 -8.71
CA GLU A 60 22.91 -3.54 -7.78
C GLU A 60 21.48 -3.58 -8.30
N ASN A 61 21.28 -3.29 -9.60
CA ASN A 61 19.99 -3.39 -10.27
C ASN A 61 19.43 -4.83 -10.22
N ASP A 62 20.29 -5.84 -10.41
CA ASP A 62 19.88 -7.24 -10.28
C ASP A 62 19.45 -7.65 -8.88
N GLN A 63 20.14 -7.14 -7.86
CA GLN A 63 19.73 -7.35 -6.46
C GLN A 63 18.38 -6.69 -6.17
N ARG A 64 18.16 -5.45 -6.62
CA ARG A 64 16.88 -4.73 -6.45
C ARG A 64 15.74 -5.45 -7.17
N ALA A 65 15.95 -5.89 -8.40
CA ALA A 65 14.97 -6.67 -9.16
C ALA A 65 14.54 -7.94 -8.42
N ARG A 66 15.50 -8.70 -7.88
CA ARG A 66 15.20 -9.92 -7.12
C ARG A 66 14.46 -9.64 -5.82
N LEU A 67 14.83 -8.57 -5.11
CA LEU A 67 14.13 -8.15 -3.90
C LEU A 67 12.67 -7.82 -4.21
N LEU A 68 12.42 -7.01 -5.24
CA LEU A 68 11.08 -6.66 -5.71
C LEU A 68 10.26 -7.92 -6.05
N VAL A 69 10.81 -8.84 -6.84
CA VAL A 69 10.11 -10.09 -7.22
C VAL A 69 9.76 -10.92 -5.99
N ASN A 70 10.73 -11.16 -5.11
CA ASN A 70 10.52 -11.99 -3.92
C ASN A 70 9.48 -11.38 -2.98
N LEU A 71 9.54 -10.06 -2.81
CA LEU A 71 8.65 -9.34 -1.92
C LEU A 71 7.21 -9.31 -2.48
N LEU A 72 7.05 -8.97 -3.76
CA LEU A 72 5.73 -8.89 -4.39
C LEU A 72 5.08 -10.28 -4.53
N GLN A 73 5.83 -11.29 -4.96
CA GLN A 73 5.34 -12.66 -4.99
C GLN A 73 5.03 -13.17 -3.58
N GLY A 74 5.85 -12.82 -2.59
CA GLY A 74 5.65 -13.18 -1.19
C GLY A 74 4.36 -12.60 -0.60
N ASP A 75 3.98 -11.39 -0.98
CA ASP A 75 2.71 -10.79 -0.57
C ASP A 75 1.53 -11.43 -1.30
N LEU A 76 1.63 -11.62 -2.62
CA LEU A 76 0.56 -12.24 -3.41
C LEU A 76 0.28 -13.70 -3.02
N GLN A 77 1.30 -14.45 -2.58
CA GLN A 77 1.15 -15.80 -2.06
C GLN A 77 0.50 -15.84 -0.68
N ARG A 78 0.65 -14.76 0.10
CA ARG A 78 0.08 -14.61 1.45
C ARG A 78 -1.24 -13.85 1.48
N ARG A 79 -1.84 -13.57 0.32
CA ARG A 79 -3.15 -12.90 0.22
C ARG A 79 -4.21 -13.66 1.04
N THR A 80 -5.02 -12.93 1.80
CA THR A 80 -6.14 -13.51 2.55
C THR A 80 -7.30 -13.86 1.63
N TYR A 81 -7.50 -13.07 0.57
CA TYR A 81 -8.50 -13.32 -0.46
C TYR A 81 -7.87 -14.22 -1.54
N ARG A 82 -7.83 -15.52 -1.27
CA ARG A 82 -7.19 -16.52 -2.12
C ARG A 82 -8.01 -16.86 -3.35
N ASP A 83 -9.30 -17.10 -3.16
CA ASP A 83 -10.24 -17.33 -4.25
C ASP A 83 -10.82 -16.01 -4.72
N VAL A 84 -10.19 -15.42 -5.74
CA VAL A 84 -10.45 -14.05 -6.20
C VAL A 84 -11.73 -14.00 -7.04
N VAL A 85 -12.86 -14.26 -6.39
CA VAL A 85 -14.21 -14.15 -6.91
C VAL A 85 -14.90 -13.01 -6.16
N PRO A 86 -15.39 -11.97 -6.84
CA PRO A 86 -16.08 -10.87 -6.19
C PRO A 86 -17.39 -11.33 -5.55
N PHE A 87 -17.73 -10.75 -4.40
CA PHE A 87 -19.04 -10.96 -3.79
C PHE A 87 -20.11 -10.17 -4.54
N TRP A 88 -21.30 -10.77 -4.66
CA TRP A 88 -22.48 -10.02 -5.07
C TRP A 88 -23.07 -9.25 -3.90
N PRO A 89 -23.67 -8.08 -4.16
CA PRO A 89 -24.51 -7.40 -3.19
C PRO A 89 -25.59 -8.32 -2.62
N GLY A 90 -25.64 -8.44 -1.29
CA GLY A 90 -26.58 -9.31 -0.56
C GLY A 90 -26.31 -10.81 -0.70
N GLN A 91 -25.17 -11.25 -1.22
CA GLN A 91 -24.87 -12.67 -1.39
C GLN A 91 -24.90 -13.40 -0.04
N ASN A 92 -25.63 -14.51 0.03
CA ASN A 92 -25.71 -15.30 1.24
C ASN A 92 -24.38 -16.03 1.46
N THR A 93 -23.69 -15.70 2.55
CA THR A 93 -22.39 -16.31 2.87
C THR A 93 -22.49 -17.61 3.67
N SER A 94 -23.65 -17.90 4.26
CA SER A 94 -23.83 -19.06 5.14
C SER A 94 -23.74 -20.42 4.43
N SER A 95 -23.83 -20.45 3.09
CA SER A 95 -23.69 -21.67 2.29
C SER A 95 -22.26 -21.92 1.80
N PHE A 96 -21.33 -20.95 1.94
CA PHE A 96 -19.96 -21.15 1.49
C PHE A 96 -19.18 -22.02 2.48
N SER A 97 -18.69 -23.17 2.01
CA SER A 97 -17.76 -24.02 2.76
C SER A 97 -16.39 -23.37 2.96
N ASP A 98 -16.02 -22.44 2.09
CA ASP A 98 -14.64 -21.94 1.94
C ASP A 98 -14.53 -20.43 2.20
N MET A 99 -15.30 -19.88 3.15
CA MET A 99 -15.22 -18.45 3.52
C MET A 99 -13.81 -18.02 3.95
N GLU A 100 -13.01 -18.95 4.50
CA GLU A 100 -11.60 -18.69 4.83
C GLU A 100 -10.75 -18.30 3.61
N LEU A 101 -11.12 -18.73 2.40
CA LEU A 101 -10.42 -18.37 1.17
C LEU A 101 -10.83 -17.00 0.61
N ARG A 102 -11.88 -16.38 1.17
CA ARG A 102 -12.43 -15.09 0.72
C ARG A 102 -12.48 -14.08 1.86
N ARG A 103 -11.43 -14.04 2.69
CA ARG A 103 -11.26 -13.08 3.80
C ARG A 103 -10.53 -11.82 3.34
N GLY A 104 -10.87 -10.67 3.92
CA GLY A 104 -10.26 -9.37 3.61
C GLY A 104 -10.64 -8.86 2.22
N TYR A 105 -9.68 -8.33 1.44
CA TYR A 105 -9.97 -7.84 0.09
C TYR A 105 -8.80 -8.01 -0.88
N PHE A 106 -9.13 -7.94 -2.17
CA PHE A 106 -8.19 -7.83 -3.27
C PHE A 106 -8.72 -6.82 -4.29
N SER A 107 -7.92 -5.83 -4.66
CA SER A 107 -8.32 -4.76 -5.56
C SER A 107 -7.19 -4.32 -6.49
N ILE A 108 -7.56 -4.04 -7.74
CA ILE A 108 -6.68 -3.49 -8.78
C ILE A 108 -7.39 -2.26 -9.35
N SER A 109 -6.73 -1.11 -9.33
CA SER A 109 -7.19 0.14 -9.94
C SER A 109 -6.23 0.47 -11.07
N GLU A 110 -6.69 0.47 -12.32
CA GLU A 110 -5.86 0.90 -13.46
C GLU A 110 -5.98 2.40 -13.70
N ASN A 111 -7.04 3.05 -13.19
CA ASN A 111 -7.40 4.44 -13.45
C ASN A 111 -7.52 4.80 -14.95
N GLU A 112 -6.41 4.93 -15.66
CA GLU A 112 -6.33 5.08 -17.11
C GLU A 112 -5.71 3.84 -17.78
N SER A 113 -6.52 3.05 -18.49
CA SER A 113 -6.12 1.78 -19.11
C SER A 113 -4.94 1.82 -20.11
N ASN A 114 -4.45 3.01 -20.49
CA ASN A 114 -3.32 3.17 -21.41
C ASN A 114 -2.10 3.82 -20.75
N ASN A 115 -2.19 4.10 -19.46
CA ASN A 115 -1.15 4.76 -18.70
C ASN A 115 -0.62 3.76 -17.66
N PRO A 116 0.63 3.29 -17.81
CA PRO A 116 1.20 2.30 -16.90
C PRO A 116 1.82 2.96 -15.64
N LEU A 117 1.37 4.16 -15.28
CA LEU A 117 1.97 4.98 -14.21
C LEU A 117 1.01 5.23 -13.05
N ASP A 118 -0.28 4.96 -13.24
CA ASP A 118 -1.37 5.23 -12.31
C ASP A 118 -2.03 3.96 -11.77
N ASP A 119 -1.39 2.80 -11.96
CA ASP A 119 -1.91 1.56 -11.40
C ASP A 119 -1.73 1.46 -9.89
N VAL A 120 -2.74 0.92 -9.22
CA VAL A 120 -2.73 0.60 -7.80
C VAL A 120 -3.14 -0.85 -7.59
N LEU A 121 -2.30 -1.59 -6.88
CA LEU A 121 -2.61 -2.94 -6.41
C LEU A 121 -2.75 -2.90 -4.89
N ALA A 122 -3.91 -3.29 -4.37
CA ALA A 122 -4.22 -3.26 -2.94
C ALA A 122 -4.79 -4.62 -2.50
N LEU A 123 -4.26 -5.17 -1.41
CA LEU A 123 -4.72 -6.45 -0.88
C LEU A 123 -4.46 -6.57 0.63
N THR A 124 -5.17 -7.47 1.28
CA THR A 124 -4.83 -7.93 2.63
C THR A 124 -4.01 -9.20 2.57
N ILE A 125 -3.00 -9.28 3.44
CA ILE A 125 -2.13 -10.45 3.60
C ILE A 125 -2.21 -10.98 5.03
N GLU A 126 -2.00 -12.29 5.19
CA GLU A 126 -1.89 -12.97 6.48
C GLU A 126 -0.72 -13.95 6.40
N THR A 127 0.20 -13.84 7.36
CA THR A 127 1.34 -14.73 7.52
C THR A 127 0.91 -16.00 8.24
N THR A 128 1.63 -17.09 7.98
CA THR A 128 1.37 -18.39 8.62
C THR A 128 2.61 -18.84 9.37
N GLY A 129 2.43 -19.41 10.57
CA GLY A 129 3.54 -19.91 11.38
C GLY A 129 4.24 -18.80 12.16
N ASP A 130 5.57 -18.84 12.21
CA ASP A 130 6.39 -17.89 12.99
C ASP A 130 6.70 -16.58 12.24
N ASP A 131 6.25 -16.44 10.98
CA ASP A 131 6.41 -15.21 10.22
C ASP A 131 5.46 -14.14 10.76
N VAL A 132 5.98 -12.95 11.05
CA VAL A 132 5.19 -11.80 11.51
C VAL A 132 5.61 -10.51 10.81
N ILE A 133 4.72 -9.53 10.81
CA ILE A 133 4.91 -8.22 10.19
C ILE A 133 5.11 -7.19 11.30
N PHE A 134 6.14 -6.36 11.15
CA PHE A 134 6.48 -5.32 12.12
C PHE A 134 6.05 -3.94 11.63
N GLY A 135 5.69 -3.08 12.57
CA GLY A 135 5.32 -1.69 12.32
C GLY A 135 5.72 -0.81 13.49
N LYS A 136 5.71 0.51 13.27
CA LYS A 136 5.85 1.45 14.37
C LYS A 136 4.61 1.41 15.26
N THR A 137 4.81 1.49 16.57
CA THR A 137 3.74 1.76 17.53
C THR A 137 4.22 2.74 18.60
N ALA A 138 3.27 3.28 19.36
CA ALA A 138 3.55 4.07 20.54
C ALA A 138 2.78 3.49 21.73
N GLU A 139 3.39 3.61 22.90
CA GLU A 139 2.74 3.27 24.15
C GLU A 139 1.52 4.17 24.39
N LEU A 140 0.38 3.53 24.67
CA LEU A 140 -0.86 4.23 25.00
C LEU A 140 -0.94 4.59 26.48
N ALA A 141 -0.38 3.72 27.33
CA ALA A 141 -0.36 3.86 28.78
C ALA A 141 0.90 3.18 29.36
N ASP A 142 1.42 3.74 30.46
CA ASP A 142 2.66 3.28 31.12
C ASP A 142 2.60 1.77 31.47
N MET A 143 3.36 0.97 30.72
CA MET A 143 3.55 -0.47 30.88
C MET A 143 4.16 -0.83 32.24
N ALA A 144 4.87 0.10 32.89
CA ALA A 144 5.54 -0.14 34.16
C ALA A 144 4.58 -0.10 35.37
N SER A 145 3.32 0.31 35.18
CA SER A 145 2.32 0.43 36.25
C SER A 145 1.72 -0.91 36.73
N GLY A 146 2.05 -2.02 36.05
CA GLY A 146 1.82 -3.41 36.49
C GLY A 146 0.49 -4.01 36.02
N GLY A 147 0.54 -5.27 35.56
CA GLY A 147 -0.60 -6.18 35.30
C GLY A 147 -1.55 -5.82 34.15
N ASP A 148 -1.95 -4.56 34.07
CA ASP A 148 -3.19 -4.10 33.42
C ASP A 148 -2.92 -3.31 32.11
N ALA A 149 -1.66 -3.25 31.68
CA ALA A 149 -1.17 -2.54 30.48
C ALA A 149 -0.87 -3.47 29.29
N LEU A 150 -1.36 -4.71 29.31
CA LEU A 150 -1.02 -5.75 28.32
C LEU A 150 -1.88 -5.69 27.05
N ASP A 151 -3.12 -5.18 27.11
CA ASP A 151 -3.96 -5.04 25.90
C ASP A 151 -3.72 -3.67 25.23
N GLN A 152 -2.52 -3.47 24.66
CA GLN A 152 -2.16 -2.30 23.87
C GLN A 152 -1.26 -2.64 22.68
N PRO A 153 -1.23 -1.82 21.61
CA PRO A 153 -0.49 -2.15 20.39
C PRO A 153 1.03 -2.29 20.59
N GLU A 154 1.60 -1.61 21.58
CA GLU A 154 3.00 -1.76 22.01
C GLU A 154 3.33 -3.15 22.57
N PHE A 155 2.33 -3.91 23.04
CA PHE A 155 2.52 -5.25 23.58
C PHE A 155 2.10 -6.36 22.60
N ASP A 156 1.68 -6.01 21.38
CA ASP A 156 1.28 -7.00 20.38
C ASP A 156 2.47 -7.92 19.97
N ASP A 157 3.71 -7.52 20.25
CA ASP A 157 4.93 -8.33 20.05
C ASP A 157 5.29 -9.25 21.23
N GLY A 158 4.50 -9.20 22.33
CA GLY A 158 4.72 -9.96 23.56
C GLY A 158 5.89 -9.47 24.42
N VAL A 159 6.50 -8.33 24.09
CA VAL A 159 7.63 -7.77 24.84
C VAL A 159 7.11 -6.78 25.88
N SER A 160 7.28 -7.11 27.16
CA SER A 160 6.79 -6.30 28.29
C SER A 160 7.57 -5.00 28.55
N THR A 161 8.47 -4.62 27.64
CA THR A 161 9.25 -3.39 27.72
C THR A 161 9.06 -2.59 26.45
N VAL A 162 8.69 -1.32 26.59
CA VAL A 162 8.50 -0.38 25.47
C VAL A 162 9.72 -0.37 24.55
N ASN A 163 9.49 -0.69 23.28
CA ASN A 163 10.47 -0.73 22.21
C ASN A 163 10.01 0.03 20.95
N GLY A 164 8.76 0.51 20.89
CA GLY A 164 8.15 1.23 19.78
C GLY A 164 7.79 0.35 18.58
N VAL A 165 7.65 -0.96 18.79
CA VAL A 165 7.41 -1.96 17.74
C VAL A 165 6.08 -2.66 17.95
N GLY A 166 5.19 -2.51 16.97
CA GLY A 166 3.96 -3.30 16.86
C GLY A 166 4.18 -4.51 15.98
N VAL A 167 3.46 -5.59 16.27
CA VAL A 167 3.51 -6.85 15.53
C VAL A 167 2.11 -7.27 15.13
N SER A 168 2.00 -7.86 13.93
CA SER A 168 0.79 -8.57 13.54
C SER A 168 1.09 -9.70 12.56
N THR A 169 0.23 -10.71 12.55
CA THR A 169 0.18 -11.73 11.50
C THR A 169 -0.48 -11.23 10.21
N ALA A 170 -1.24 -10.13 10.24
CA ALA A 170 -1.95 -9.62 9.07
C ALA A 170 -1.68 -8.13 8.80
N ALA A 171 -1.76 -7.75 7.53
CA ALA A 171 -1.60 -6.38 7.11
C ALA A 171 -2.41 -6.06 5.84
N GLU A 172 -2.75 -4.79 5.69
CA GLU A 172 -3.14 -4.20 4.42
C GLU A 172 -1.88 -3.73 3.67
N VAL A 173 -1.75 -4.14 2.41
CA VAL A 173 -0.60 -3.83 1.56
C VAL A 173 -1.07 -3.17 0.29
N VAL A 174 -0.46 -2.03 -0.04
CA VAL A 174 -0.77 -1.28 -1.27
C VAL A 174 0.49 -0.93 -2.03
N TYR A 175 0.48 -1.19 -3.34
CA TYR A 175 1.53 -0.84 -4.29
C TYR A 175 1.02 0.23 -5.25
N PHE A 176 1.84 1.26 -5.47
CA PHE A 176 1.53 2.33 -6.41
C PHE A 176 2.82 3.07 -6.80
N LEU A 177 2.81 3.66 -7.99
CA LEU A 177 3.91 4.48 -8.49
C LEU A 177 3.61 5.96 -8.25
N ARG A 178 4.55 6.70 -7.67
CA ARG A 178 4.42 8.17 -7.53
C ARG A 178 5.76 8.84 -7.75
N GLY A 179 5.83 9.86 -8.61
CA GLY A 179 7.07 10.61 -8.84
C GLY A 179 8.28 9.75 -9.25
N LYS A 180 8.06 8.69 -10.04
CA LYS A 180 9.04 7.64 -10.42
C LYS A 180 9.54 6.76 -9.28
N ASN A 181 8.88 6.79 -8.14
CA ASN A 181 9.17 5.92 -7.00
C ASN A 181 8.03 4.92 -6.84
N LEU A 182 8.35 3.63 -6.88
CA LEU A 182 7.41 2.58 -6.54
C LEU A 182 7.37 2.46 -5.03
N TYR A 183 6.18 2.60 -4.47
CA TYR A 183 5.93 2.50 -3.04
C TYR A 183 5.24 1.17 -2.71
N ARG A 184 5.52 0.68 -1.51
CA ARG A 184 4.78 -0.37 -0.84
C ARG A 184 4.37 0.12 0.54
N SER A 185 3.11 0.53 0.67
CA SER A 185 2.51 0.87 1.94
C SER A 185 2.08 -0.40 2.66
N VAL A 186 2.40 -0.48 3.95
CA VAL A 186 2.01 -1.60 4.83
C VAL A 186 1.39 -1.05 6.09
N LEU A 187 0.17 -1.49 6.38
CA LEU A 187 -0.55 -1.16 7.59
C LEU A 187 -0.97 -2.43 8.32
N LEU A 188 -0.52 -2.57 9.56
CA LEU A 188 -0.82 -3.74 10.39
C LEU A 188 -2.32 -3.81 10.70
N ILE A 189 -2.90 -4.98 10.57
CA ILE A 189 -4.23 -5.26 11.10
C ILE A 189 -4.00 -5.80 12.50
N ARG A 190 -4.56 -5.20 13.54
CA ARG A 190 -4.18 -5.56 14.92
C ARG A 190 -4.46 -7.03 15.23
N ASP A 191 -3.45 -7.70 15.78
CA ASP A 191 -3.48 -9.08 16.24
C ASP A 191 -2.93 -9.11 17.67
N PRO A 192 -3.77 -8.90 18.69
CA PRO A 192 -3.31 -8.67 20.05
C PRO A 192 -2.68 -9.93 20.64
N TYR A 193 -1.54 -9.77 21.31
CA TYR A 193 -0.87 -10.90 21.97
C TYR A 193 -1.73 -11.47 23.11
N VAL A 194 -2.01 -12.78 23.06
CA VAL A 194 -2.84 -13.48 24.05
C VAL A 194 -1.96 -14.27 25.04
N ASP A 195 -1.70 -13.74 26.24
CA ASP A 195 -0.97 -14.48 27.31
C ASP A 195 -1.91 -15.28 28.23
N GLY A 196 -2.78 -16.12 27.66
CA GLY A 196 -3.64 -17.05 28.43
C GLY A 196 -4.65 -16.43 29.41
N ALA A 197 -4.65 -15.10 29.59
CA ALA A 197 -5.67 -14.34 30.29
C ALA A 197 -6.74 -13.89 29.27
N SER A 198 -8.00 -14.08 29.63
CA SER A 198 -9.17 -13.98 28.76
C SER A 198 -9.36 -12.62 28.07
N GLY A 199 -9.51 -12.64 26.74
CA GLY A 199 -10.40 -11.71 26.02
C GLY A 199 -9.79 -10.40 25.51
N THR A 200 -8.52 -10.39 25.08
CA THR A 200 -7.98 -9.26 24.30
C THR A 200 -8.87 -9.05 23.07
N GLN A 201 -9.38 -7.83 22.91
CA GLN A 201 -10.24 -7.46 21.79
C GLN A 201 -9.40 -6.70 20.77
N GLY A 202 -9.93 -6.58 19.55
CA GLY A 202 -9.34 -5.73 18.52
C GLY A 202 -9.04 -4.29 18.96
N GLN A 203 -9.72 -3.78 19.99
CA GLN A 203 -9.47 -2.46 20.57
C GLN A 203 -8.76 -2.55 21.93
N PRO A 204 -7.73 -1.71 22.17
CA PRO A 204 -7.01 -1.69 23.46
C PRO A 204 -7.92 -1.38 24.65
N LYS A 205 -7.75 -2.09 25.76
CA LYS A 205 -8.51 -1.90 27.00
C LYS A 205 -7.60 -1.75 28.21
N GLN A 206 -8.08 -1.01 29.20
CA GLN A 206 -7.53 -1.05 30.56
C GLN A 206 -8.33 -2.09 31.37
N ASP A 207 -7.66 -2.99 32.06
CA ASP A 207 -8.33 -3.84 33.04
C ASP A 207 -8.55 -3.09 34.37
N GLY A 208 -9.72 -3.27 34.99
CA GLY A 208 -10.00 -2.74 36.33
C GLY A 208 -10.92 -1.50 36.41
N GLY A 209 -12.10 -1.54 35.80
CA GLY A 209 -13.24 -0.71 36.20
C GLY A 209 -13.54 0.49 35.30
N GLY A 210 -14.09 0.23 34.12
CA GLY A 210 -14.95 1.17 33.37
C GLY A 210 -14.34 2.50 32.92
N GLY A 211 -13.00 2.63 32.92
CA GLY A 211 -12.26 3.75 32.34
C GLY A 211 -11.48 3.28 31.12
N ASN A 212 -11.60 4.00 30.01
CA ASN A 212 -11.34 3.49 28.66
C ASN A 212 -10.00 3.97 28.11
N TYR A 213 -9.26 3.08 27.44
CA TYR A 213 -8.42 3.51 26.32
C TYR A 213 -9.22 3.44 24.99
N PHE A 214 -10.05 2.41 24.75
CA PHE A 214 -11.03 2.37 23.64
C PHE A 214 -12.29 1.54 23.98
N SER A 215 -13.19 2.03 24.84
CA SER A 215 -14.54 1.43 24.97
C SER A 215 -15.37 1.75 23.75
N ASP A 216 -16.13 0.74 23.34
CA ASP A 216 -17.11 0.77 22.26
C ASP A 216 -18.28 1.74 22.52
N VAL A 217 -18.36 2.38 23.69
CA VAL A 217 -19.61 3.01 24.16
C VAL A 217 -19.47 4.42 24.76
N ASP A 218 -18.27 4.90 25.09
CA ASP A 218 -18.15 6.20 25.76
C ASP A 218 -17.42 7.24 24.91
N SER A 219 -17.96 8.46 24.89
CA SER A 219 -17.47 9.67 24.23
C SER A 219 -16.11 10.18 24.75
N SER A 220 -15.25 9.29 25.27
CA SER A 220 -13.97 9.56 25.92
C SER A 220 -12.84 8.74 25.28
N SER A 221 -12.86 8.56 23.96
CA SER A 221 -11.75 7.93 23.24
C SER A 221 -10.48 8.76 23.36
N ALA A 222 -9.35 8.08 23.53
CA ALA A 222 -8.03 8.68 23.47
C ALA A 222 -7.70 9.29 22.08
N PHE A 223 -8.39 8.87 21.01
CA PHE A 223 -8.28 9.44 19.66
C PHE A 223 -9.48 10.34 19.29
N SER A 224 -10.07 11.08 20.23
CA SER A 224 -11.12 12.06 19.88
C SER A 224 -10.51 13.33 19.28
N TYR A 225 -10.57 13.47 17.95
CA TYR A 225 -10.22 14.72 17.26
C TYR A 225 -11.20 15.88 17.55
N SER A 226 -12.29 15.62 18.29
CA SER A 226 -13.30 16.66 18.62
C SER A 226 -12.74 17.77 19.51
N THR A 227 -11.61 17.54 20.19
CA THR A 227 -10.84 18.59 20.86
C THR A 227 -9.64 18.95 19.99
N ASP A 228 -9.72 20.11 19.34
CA ASP A 228 -8.64 20.77 18.61
C ASP A 228 -7.24 20.53 19.23
N PRO A 229 -6.29 19.87 18.53
CA PRO A 229 -4.92 19.66 19.02
C PRO A 229 -4.15 20.97 19.24
N LEU A 230 -4.67 22.12 18.81
CA LEU A 230 -4.12 23.43 19.17
C LEU A 230 -4.40 23.87 20.62
N ALA A 231 -5.16 23.08 21.42
CA ALA A 231 -5.54 23.46 22.78
C ALA A 231 -4.72 22.81 23.92
N TYR A 232 -3.85 21.82 23.65
CA TYR A 232 -2.95 21.28 24.68
C TYR A 232 -1.49 21.36 24.25
N PRO A 233 -0.72 22.38 24.68
CA PRO A 233 0.72 22.32 24.60
C PRO A 233 1.18 21.23 25.56
N ALA A 234 1.50 20.05 25.04
CA ALA A 234 2.25 19.04 25.77
C ALA A 234 3.62 19.64 26.10
N GLY A 235 3.73 20.32 27.24
CA GLY A 235 5.01 20.70 27.80
C GLY A 235 5.81 19.44 28.10
N PRO A 236 7.15 19.43 27.94
CA PRO A 236 8.00 18.24 28.04
C PRO A 236 8.07 17.61 29.46
N ASN A 237 7.23 18.04 30.41
CA ASN A 237 7.26 17.61 31.81
C ASN A 237 5.87 17.50 32.48
N GLN A 238 4.77 17.30 31.72
CA GLN A 238 3.52 16.84 32.35
C GLN A 238 3.29 15.35 32.06
N PRO A 239 3.68 14.45 32.98
CA PRO A 239 2.95 13.20 33.11
C PRO A 239 1.57 13.54 33.67
N ASP A 240 0.56 12.83 33.20
CA ASP A 240 -0.70 12.65 33.91
C ASP A 240 -1.74 13.80 33.79
N THR A 241 -2.55 13.73 32.74
CA THR A 241 -3.99 13.71 32.98
C THR A 241 -4.52 12.33 32.62
N ALA A 242 -4.22 11.34 33.46
CA ALA A 242 -5.13 10.32 33.97
C ALA A 242 -6.22 9.78 33.01
N ASN A 243 -5.91 9.48 31.74
CA ASN A 243 -6.54 8.46 30.85
C ASN A 243 -6.57 8.89 29.36
N GLY A 244 -5.44 9.18 28.70
CA GLY A 244 -5.50 9.42 27.25
C GLY A 244 -4.15 9.64 26.56
N TYR A 245 -3.95 8.90 25.48
CA TYR A 245 -2.92 9.15 24.47
C TYR A 245 -3.13 10.54 23.82
N SER A 246 -2.06 11.31 23.62
CA SER A 246 -2.12 12.68 23.08
C SER A 246 -1.32 12.88 21.79
N GLY A 247 -1.11 11.81 21.02
CA GLY A 247 -0.34 11.83 19.77
C GLY A 247 -1.20 11.94 18.51
N VAL A 248 -0.57 11.75 17.35
CA VAL A 248 -1.24 11.73 16.04
C VAL A 248 -1.26 10.29 15.56
N PHE A 249 -2.46 9.74 15.29
CA PHE A 249 -2.64 8.31 15.06
C PHE A 249 -1.62 7.72 14.06
N TRP A 250 -1.56 8.24 12.83
CA TRP A 250 -0.66 7.73 11.79
C TRP A 250 0.81 8.07 11.99
N ARG A 251 1.11 9.09 12.81
CA ARG A 251 2.48 9.40 13.19
C ARG A 251 3.03 8.29 14.07
N ASP A 252 2.20 7.79 14.97
CA ASP A 252 2.59 6.96 16.10
C ASP A 252 2.27 5.47 15.89
N PHE A 253 1.27 5.13 15.07
CA PHE A 253 0.86 3.77 14.75
C PHE A 253 0.92 3.47 13.25
N ASP A 254 1.50 2.32 12.91
CA ASP A 254 1.49 1.73 11.56
C ASP A 254 0.34 0.76 11.36
N TYR A 255 -0.79 0.97 12.03
CA TYR A 255 -1.94 0.06 12.00
C TYR A 255 -3.05 0.61 11.11
N ALA A 256 -3.73 -0.27 10.39
CA ALA A 256 -4.95 0.04 9.69
C ALA A 256 -6.03 0.46 10.71
N ALA A 257 -6.77 1.51 10.37
CA ALA A 257 -7.80 2.07 11.25
C ALA A 257 -8.96 2.65 10.45
N PHE A 258 -10.11 2.69 11.10
CA PHE A 258 -11.33 3.28 10.57
C PHE A 258 -11.94 4.26 11.58
N TYR A 259 -12.87 5.08 11.09
CA TYR A 259 -13.65 5.98 11.94
C TYR A 259 -15.02 5.38 12.19
N ASP A 260 -15.31 5.14 13.46
CA ASP A 260 -16.65 4.79 13.89
C ASP A 260 -17.46 6.08 14.11
N THR A 261 -18.38 6.36 13.17
CA THR A 261 -19.26 7.54 13.26
C THR A 261 -20.31 7.44 14.36
N SER A 262 -20.60 6.25 14.89
CA SER A 262 -21.58 6.06 15.96
C SER A 262 -21.04 6.56 17.29
N THR A 263 -19.75 6.33 17.54
CA THR A 263 -19.03 6.73 18.75
C THR A 263 -18.17 7.98 18.55
N ASN A 264 -17.93 8.39 17.31
CA ASN A 264 -16.98 9.44 16.91
C ASN A 264 -15.54 9.15 17.34
N VAL A 265 -15.09 7.92 17.07
CA VAL A 265 -13.80 7.39 17.52
C VAL A 265 -13.04 6.72 16.38
N THR A 266 -11.74 6.98 16.29
CA THR A 266 -10.83 6.14 15.49
C THR A 266 -10.61 4.81 16.19
N LYS A 267 -10.82 3.72 15.47
CA LYS A 267 -10.65 2.34 15.94
C LYS A 267 -9.66 1.60 15.06
N PHE A 268 -8.92 0.67 15.66
CA PHE A 268 -8.03 -0.25 14.92
C PHE A 268 -8.85 -1.27 14.11
N HIS A 269 -8.37 -1.65 12.93
CA HIS A 269 -8.80 -2.91 12.34
C HIS A 269 -8.21 -4.09 13.11
N SER A 270 -8.95 -5.20 13.21
CA SER A 270 -8.54 -6.41 13.94
C SER A 270 -8.68 -7.66 13.08
N VAL A 271 -7.76 -8.62 13.25
CA VAL A 271 -7.77 -9.90 12.52
C VAL A 271 -9.05 -10.70 12.75
N ASP A 272 -9.65 -10.59 13.93
CA ASP A 272 -10.85 -11.36 14.31
C ASP A 272 -12.08 -10.98 13.47
N PHE A 273 -12.22 -9.71 13.11
CA PHE A 273 -13.47 -9.16 12.61
C PHE A 273 -13.30 -8.43 11.28
N SER A 274 -12.19 -7.73 11.08
CA SER A 274 -11.96 -6.90 9.90
C SER A 274 -11.56 -7.71 8.66
N LEU A 275 -11.09 -8.95 8.85
CA LEU A 275 -10.83 -9.87 7.75
C LEU A 275 -12.06 -10.71 7.38
N SER A 276 -13.10 -10.75 8.22
CA SER A 276 -14.29 -11.55 7.91
C SER A 276 -15.15 -10.87 6.85
N ASN A 277 -15.52 -11.62 5.82
CA ASN A 277 -16.54 -11.21 4.84
C ASN A 277 -17.87 -11.96 5.05
N ASP A 278 -18.02 -12.69 6.15
CA ASP A 278 -19.24 -13.43 6.47
C ASP A 278 -20.32 -12.52 7.09
N ILE A 279 -21.52 -12.56 6.54
CA ILE A 279 -22.72 -11.82 7.03
C ILE A 279 -23.43 -12.61 8.14
N GLY A 280 -23.30 -13.95 8.17
CA GLY A 280 -24.11 -14.84 9.00
C GLY A 280 -23.49 -15.19 10.37
N GLY A 281 -22.16 -15.21 10.48
CA GLY A 281 -21.46 -15.38 11.74
C GLY A 281 -21.36 -14.03 12.47
N GLY A 282 -21.89 -13.94 13.69
CA GLY A 282 -21.85 -12.73 14.54
C GLY A 282 -20.46 -12.25 14.98
N GLY A 283 -19.45 -12.38 14.11
CA GLY A 283 -18.08 -11.90 14.26
C GLY A 283 -17.76 -10.67 13.41
N GLY A 284 -18.66 -10.11 12.62
CA GLY A 284 -18.44 -8.76 12.07
C GLY A 284 -18.68 -7.74 13.18
N GLY A 285 -17.64 -7.03 13.64
CA GLY A 285 -17.87 -5.77 14.36
C GLY A 285 -18.79 -4.90 13.52
N VAL A 286 -19.72 -4.17 14.14
CA VAL A 286 -20.69 -3.32 13.42
C VAL A 286 -20.41 -1.87 13.76
N VAL A 287 -20.33 -1.02 12.75
CA VAL A 287 -20.27 0.44 12.87
C VAL A 287 -21.59 1.02 12.39
N SER A 288 -22.26 1.80 13.24
CA SER A 288 -23.41 2.57 12.79
C SER A 288 -22.96 3.84 12.08
N LEU A 289 -23.21 3.92 10.78
CA LEU A 289 -23.02 5.13 10.00
C LEU A 289 -23.99 6.21 10.49
N SER A 290 -23.50 7.45 10.63
CA SER A 290 -24.28 8.61 11.10
C SER A 290 -25.26 9.14 10.03
N THR A 291 -26.02 8.23 9.41
CA THR A 291 -27.15 8.52 8.54
C THR A 291 -28.41 8.69 9.38
N SER A 292 -29.48 9.22 8.78
CA SER A 292 -30.80 9.29 9.41
C SER A 292 -31.80 8.52 8.55
N PRO A 293 -32.20 7.28 8.91
CA PRO A 293 -31.85 6.55 10.14
C PRO A 293 -30.39 6.05 10.18
N PRO A 294 -29.80 5.78 11.37
CA PRO A 294 -28.47 5.17 11.47
C PRO A 294 -28.45 3.80 10.83
N ILE A 295 -27.35 3.45 10.18
CA ILE A 295 -27.24 2.18 9.46
C ILE A 295 -26.00 1.42 9.92
N ASP A 296 -26.24 0.20 10.38
CA ASP A 296 -25.25 -0.74 10.87
C ASP A 296 -24.53 -1.43 9.71
N VAL A 297 -23.21 -1.22 9.62
CA VAL A 297 -22.36 -1.77 8.57
C VAL A 297 -21.23 -2.59 9.20
N PRO A 298 -20.85 -3.76 8.66
CA PRO A 298 -19.71 -4.52 9.15
C PRO A 298 -18.41 -3.69 9.18
N THR A 299 -17.47 -3.99 10.07
CA THR A 299 -16.13 -3.37 10.14
C THR A 299 -15.10 -4.08 9.25
N SER A 300 -15.59 -4.74 8.20
CA SER A 300 -14.77 -5.56 7.31
C SER A 300 -13.99 -4.71 6.32
N LEU A 301 -12.72 -5.04 6.12
CA LEU A 301 -11.88 -4.47 5.05
C LEU A 301 -12.37 -4.88 3.66
N GLY A 302 -13.29 -5.84 3.55
CA GLY A 302 -14.05 -6.08 2.32
C GLY A 302 -14.82 -4.83 1.86
N LEU A 303 -15.17 -3.91 2.78
CA LEU A 303 -15.86 -2.67 2.47
C LEU A 303 -14.87 -1.58 2.06
N PRO A 304 -14.97 -1.02 0.83
CA PRO A 304 -14.00 -0.05 0.32
C PRO A 304 -13.76 1.16 1.23
N HIS A 305 -14.82 1.78 1.77
CA HIS A 305 -14.70 2.99 2.60
C HIS A 305 -13.94 2.81 3.93
N LEU A 306 -13.69 1.56 4.35
CA LEU A 306 -12.90 1.25 5.55
C LEU A 306 -11.42 0.97 5.23
N ARG A 307 -11.04 0.89 3.95
CA ARG A 307 -9.68 0.58 3.52
C ARG A 307 -8.77 1.80 3.58
N TYR A 308 -7.47 1.54 3.64
CA TYR A 308 -6.48 2.58 3.48
C TYR A 308 -6.58 3.26 2.11
N GLY A 309 -6.52 4.59 2.12
CA GLY A 309 -6.58 5.35 0.88
C GLY A 309 -7.98 5.56 0.32
N SER A 310 -9.02 5.04 0.98
CA SER A 310 -10.40 5.15 0.52
C SER A 310 -11.16 6.23 1.27
N SER A 311 -12.11 6.89 0.61
CA SER A 311 -12.92 7.92 1.24
C SER A 311 -14.00 7.32 2.15
N LEU A 312 -14.10 7.86 3.37
CA LEU A 312 -15.22 7.60 4.30
C LEU A 312 -16.52 8.31 3.90
N ALA A 313 -16.55 9.05 2.79
CA ALA A 313 -17.81 9.57 2.27
C ALA A 313 -18.74 8.38 2.01
N VAL A 314 -19.79 8.29 2.84
CA VAL A 314 -20.75 7.19 3.07
C VAL A 314 -21.33 6.53 1.81
N LEU A 315 -21.07 7.10 0.62
CA LEU A 315 -21.70 6.73 -0.64
C LEU A 315 -20.71 6.48 -1.79
N SER A 316 -19.40 6.74 -1.65
CA SER A 316 -18.47 6.61 -2.79
C SER A 316 -17.30 5.66 -2.61
N GLY A 317 -16.84 5.39 -1.37
CA GLY A 317 -15.88 4.31 -1.05
C GLY A 317 -14.60 4.30 -1.89
N ALA A 318 -14.44 5.31 -2.73
CA ALA A 318 -13.50 5.37 -3.82
C ALA A 318 -12.20 5.88 -3.24
N PRO A 319 -11.07 5.31 -3.68
CA PRO A 319 -9.79 5.81 -3.30
C PRO A 319 -9.58 7.20 -3.90
N ARG A 320 -8.85 8.03 -3.16
CA ARG A 320 -8.33 9.28 -3.72
C ARG A 320 -6.94 9.01 -4.28
N GLU A 321 -6.89 8.84 -5.60
CA GLU A 321 -5.65 8.51 -6.31
C GLU A 321 -5.06 9.73 -7.05
N TYR A 322 -5.79 10.85 -7.06
CA TYR A 322 -5.43 12.09 -7.76
C TYR A 322 -5.48 13.32 -6.85
N LEU A 323 -4.70 14.35 -7.22
CA LEU A 323 -4.74 15.64 -6.54
C LEU A 323 -6.11 16.33 -6.68
N ASP A 324 -6.74 16.31 -7.86
CA ASP A 324 -8.10 16.83 -8.01
C ASP A 324 -9.12 15.72 -7.71
N ASN A 325 -9.76 15.84 -6.55
CA ASN A 325 -10.78 14.90 -6.10
C ASN A 325 -12.15 15.15 -6.76
N ALA A 326 -12.39 16.31 -7.38
CA ALA A 326 -13.67 16.60 -8.03
C ALA A 326 -13.76 16.04 -9.45
N THR A 327 -12.62 15.76 -10.08
CA THR A 327 -12.55 15.23 -11.44
C THR A 327 -11.74 13.95 -11.54
N ASN A 328 -11.20 13.43 -10.43
CA ASN A 328 -10.24 12.32 -10.40
C ASN A 328 -9.16 12.49 -11.47
N SER A 329 -8.55 13.67 -11.50
CA SER A 329 -7.57 14.02 -12.53
C SER A 329 -6.45 14.91 -11.99
N GLY A 330 -5.47 15.21 -12.84
CA GLY A 330 -4.26 15.91 -12.44
C GLY A 330 -3.14 14.94 -12.06
N PRO A 331 -2.12 15.39 -11.30
CA PRO A 331 -1.02 14.52 -10.89
C PRO A 331 -1.52 13.33 -10.09
N PHE A 332 -1.08 12.14 -10.51
CA PHE A 332 -1.35 10.90 -9.83
C PHE A 332 -0.57 10.81 -8.52
N LEU A 333 -1.29 10.47 -7.46
CA LEU A 333 -0.79 10.27 -6.11
C LEU A 333 -0.76 8.79 -5.74
N GLY A 334 -1.69 7.98 -6.25
CA GLY A 334 -1.92 6.62 -5.77
C GLY A 334 -2.50 6.60 -4.36
N ARG A 335 -1.66 6.52 -3.32
CA ARG A 335 -2.09 6.60 -1.91
C ARG A 335 -1.25 7.62 -1.16
N PHE A 336 -1.80 8.22 -0.11
CA PHE A 336 -1.01 9.07 0.78
C PHE A 336 0.20 8.29 1.32
N LEU A 337 1.33 8.98 1.47
CA LEU A 337 2.55 8.40 2.02
C LEU A 337 2.52 8.44 3.55
N LYS A 338 3.20 7.52 4.22
CA LYS A 338 3.43 7.51 5.68
C LYS A 338 4.09 8.78 6.21
N ARG A 339 4.74 9.55 5.34
CA ARG A 339 5.23 10.90 5.66
C ARG A 339 4.08 11.90 5.73
N GLU A 340 3.19 11.88 4.73
CA GLU A 340 2.03 12.76 4.61
C GLU A 340 0.99 12.45 5.69
N THR A 341 0.73 11.16 5.94
CA THR A 341 -0.25 10.76 6.96
C THR A 341 0.21 11.07 8.36
N ALA A 342 1.52 11.20 8.60
CA ALA A 342 2.10 11.53 9.89
C ALA A 342 2.08 13.03 10.23
N ASP A 343 1.68 13.88 9.29
CA ASP A 343 1.49 15.31 9.49
C ASP A 343 0.34 15.58 10.47
N ASP A 344 0.51 16.56 11.35
CA ASP A 344 -0.47 16.87 12.41
C ASP A 344 -1.80 17.43 11.84
N THR A 345 -1.79 17.91 10.60
CA THR A 345 -2.97 18.36 9.86
C THR A 345 -3.66 17.24 9.07
N PHE A 346 -3.03 16.06 8.96
CA PHE A 346 -3.65 14.87 8.36
C PHE A 346 -4.57 14.18 9.37
N ARG A 347 -5.85 14.58 9.39
CA ARG A 347 -6.80 14.15 10.44
C ARG A 347 -7.66 12.92 10.09
N TYR A 348 -7.46 12.32 8.93
CA TYR A 348 -8.17 11.10 8.54
C TYR A 348 -7.54 9.86 9.20
N PRO A 349 -8.27 8.80 9.61
CA PRO A 349 -9.73 8.66 9.53
C PRO A 349 -10.49 9.44 10.62
N GLY A 350 -9.81 9.94 11.66
CA GLY A 350 -10.42 10.53 12.86
C GLY A 350 -11.31 11.76 12.71
N GLU A 351 -11.28 12.49 11.59
CA GLU A 351 -12.17 13.61 11.29
C GLU A 351 -12.72 13.51 9.85
N THR A 352 -14.03 13.26 9.72
CA THR A 352 -14.67 12.99 8.41
C THR A 352 -15.51 14.15 7.88
N THR A 353 -15.89 15.10 8.74
CA THR A 353 -16.98 16.06 8.47
C THR A 353 -16.53 17.35 7.78
N SER A 354 -15.29 17.82 8.01
CA SER A 354 -14.80 19.06 7.42
C SER A 354 -13.99 18.84 6.14
N ALA A 355 -14.36 19.57 5.09
CA ALA A 355 -13.60 19.60 3.84
C ALA A 355 -12.24 20.31 3.97
N THR A 356 -11.93 20.94 5.10
CA THR A 356 -10.64 21.61 5.35
C THR A 356 -9.64 20.75 6.11
N THR A 357 -10.02 19.57 6.59
CA THR A 357 -9.17 18.70 7.42
C THR A 357 -9.20 17.25 6.94
N ASN A 358 -10.25 16.84 6.21
CA ASN A 358 -10.31 15.54 5.59
C ASN A 358 -9.58 15.55 4.23
N PRO A 359 -8.39 14.93 4.11
CA PRO A 359 -7.64 14.81 2.86
C PRO A 359 -8.41 14.13 1.72
N TYR A 360 -9.55 13.47 1.95
CA TYR A 360 -10.37 12.84 0.90
C TYR A 360 -11.53 13.72 0.41
N ARG A 361 -11.68 14.93 0.98
CA ARG A 361 -12.73 15.89 0.59
C ARG A 361 -12.19 17.24 0.10
N ARG A 362 -10.87 17.44 0.21
CA ARG A 362 -10.16 18.66 -0.21
C ARG A 362 -10.02 18.76 -1.73
N ASN A 363 -10.15 19.95 -2.29
CA ASN A 363 -9.85 20.21 -3.71
C ASN A 363 -8.70 21.22 -3.87
N ASP A 364 -7.94 21.46 -2.80
CA ASP A 364 -6.88 22.46 -2.71
C ASP A 364 -5.51 21.85 -2.38
N LEU A 365 -5.36 20.52 -2.53
CA LEU A 365 -4.06 19.87 -2.38
C LEU A 365 -3.16 20.24 -3.56
N THR A 366 -1.90 20.55 -3.27
CA THR A 366 -0.89 20.89 -4.27
C THR A 366 0.40 20.12 -4.02
N ASP A 367 1.13 19.88 -5.10
CA ASP A 367 2.53 19.46 -5.13
C ASP A 367 3.24 20.48 -6.03
N SER A 368 3.69 21.57 -5.41
CA SER A 368 4.13 22.77 -6.13
C SER A 368 5.54 22.64 -6.71
N ASP A 369 6.37 21.78 -6.13
CA ASP A 369 7.73 21.49 -6.59
C ASP A 369 7.83 20.17 -7.38
N ASN A 370 6.72 19.44 -7.50
CA ASN A 370 6.58 18.20 -8.27
C ASN A 370 7.55 17.12 -7.77
N ASP A 371 7.72 17.04 -6.45
CA ASP A 371 8.56 16.06 -5.78
C ASP A 371 7.80 14.76 -5.43
N GLY A 372 6.49 14.73 -5.68
CA GLY A 372 5.61 13.62 -5.37
C GLY A 372 5.13 13.62 -3.90
N VAL A 373 5.30 14.71 -3.17
CA VAL A 373 4.78 14.90 -1.83
C VAL A 373 3.84 16.10 -1.82
N ILE A 374 2.73 15.96 -1.11
CA ILE A 374 1.74 17.03 -1.02
C ILE A 374 2.27 18.11 -0.08
N ASP A 375 2.43 19.35 -0.59
CA ASP A 375 3.04 20.48 0.13
C ASP A 375 2.40 20.70 1.51
N LEU A 376 1.07 20.50 1.57
CA LEU A 376 0.28 20.69 2.78
C LEU A 376 0.66 19.71 3.90
N TYR A 377 1.12 18.52 3.53
CA TYR A 377 1.46 17.42 4.44
C TYR A 377 2.98 17.13 4.46
N ASP A 378 3.81 18.07 3.99
CA ASP A 378 5.25 17.90 3.89
C ASP A 378 6.00 18.34 5.17
N ASP A 379 5.30 18.86 6.18
CA ASP A 379 5.92 19.47 7.37
C ASP A 379 6.71 18.47 8.21
N PHE A 380 6.27 17.21 8.19
CA PHE A 380 6.85 16.16 8.99
C PHE A 380 8.10 15.59 8.31
N VAL A 381 9.24 15.78 8.96
CA VAL A 381 10.54 15.30 8.46
C VAL A 381 10.77 13.83 8.81
N GLY A 382 10.04 13.30 9.80
CA GLY A 382 10.10 11.88 10.14
C GLY A 382 9.43 11.01 9.08
N ARG A 383 9.74 9.71 9.09
CA ARG A 383 9.08 8.69 8.22
C ARG A 383 9.26 8.89 6.70
N ARG A 384 10.22 9.71 6.28
CA ARG A 384 10.63 9.80 4.86
C ARG A 384 11.12 8.44 4.35
N ASN A 385 10.67 8.06 3.14
CA ASN A 385 11.08 6.85 2.44
C ASN A 385 10.83 5.52 3.17
N VAL A 386 9.96 5.49 4.19
CA VAL A 386 9.64 4.24 4.92
C VAL A 386 8.96 3.22 4.01
N GLU A 387 8.27 3.68 2.97
CA GLU A 387 7.52 2.86 2.03
C GLU A 387 8.20 2.72 0.67
N LEU A 388 9.36 3.37 0.49
CA LEU A 388 10.05 3.40 -0.80
C LEU A 388 10.60 2.01 -1.13
N LEU A 389 10.06 1.38 -2.17
CA LEU A 389 10.51 0.07 -2.63
C LEU A 389 11.58 0.19 -3.72
N LEU A 390 11.36 1.08 -4.69
CA LEU A 390 12.27 1.27 -5.82
C LEU A 390 12.19 2.70 -6.35
N THR A 391 13.34 3.28 -6.72
CA THR A 391 13.43 4.60 -7.36
C THR A 391 13.64 4.46 -8.86
N ASP A 392 13.43 5.56 -9.60
CA ASP A 392 13.65 5.64 -11.05
C ASP A 392 12.83 4.61 -11.85
N VAL A 393 11.63 4.32 -11.35
CA VAL A 393 10.65 3.45 -11.99
C VAL A 393 9.95 4.25 -13.10
N LEU A 394 9.90 3.63 -14.27
CA LEU A 394 9.35 4.16 -15.51
C LEU A 394 7.97 3.59 -15.83
N GLU A 395 7.60 2.44 -15.27
CA GLU A 395 6.31 1.79 -15.47
C GLU A 395 6.07 0.81 -14.32
N PHE A 396 4.86 0.84 -13.77
CA PHE A 396 4.29 -0.14 -12.85
C PHE A 396 2.90 -0.46 -13.42
N ASP A 397 2.84 -1.54 -14.19
CA ASP A 397 1.68 -1.93 -15.00
C ASP A 397 1.13 -3.26 -14.49
N VAL A 398 -0.14 -3.28 -14.12
CA VAL A 398 -0.88 -4.46 -13.69
C VAL A 398 -1.79 -4.86 -14.85
N LYS A 399 -1.90 -6.15 -15.13
CA LYS A 399 -2.82 -6.67 -16.14
C LYS A 399 -3.51 -7.91 -15.61
N VAL A 400 -4.78 -8.06 -15.96
CA VAL A 400 -5.58 -9.24 -15.60
C VAL A 400 -5.60 -10.25 -16.74
N PHE A 401 -5.62 -11.53 -16.40
CA PHE A 401 -5.77 -12.59 -17.40
C PHE A 401 -7.24 -12.72 -17.83
N ASP A 402 -7.54 -12.41 -19.08
CA ASP A 402 -8.86 -12.53 -19.69
C ASP A 402 -8.90 -13.76 -20.59
N ASP A 403 -9.64 -14.77 -20.17
CA ASP A 403 -9.90 -16.00 -20.92
C ASP A 403 -11.26 -16.01 -21.63
N GLY A 404 -12.05 -14.93 -21.49
CA GLY A 404 -13.25 -14.68 -22.29
C GLY A 404 -12.92 -14.21 -23.71
N LEU A 405 -11.66 -13.89 -23.98
CA LEU A 405 -11.17 -13.57 -25.32
C LEU A 405 -11.08 -14.81 -26.21
N THR A 406 -11.22 -14.61 -27.53
CA THR A 406 -10.96 -15.68 -28.52
C THR A 406 -9.55 -16.26 -28.41
N LEU A 407 -8.59 -15.43 -28.00
CA LEU A 407 -7.24 -15.81 -27.62
C LEU A 407 -6.97 -15.28 -26.21
N PRO A 408 -6.92 -16.14 -25.19
CA PRO A 408 -6.67 -15.71 -23.82
C PRO A 408 -5.37 -14.91 -23.69
N ALA A 409 -5.42 -13.78 -23.00
CA ALA A 409 -4.30 -12.85 -22.88
C ALA A 409 -4.37 -12.03 -21.59
N PHE A 410 -3.24 -11.42 -21.21
CA PHE A 410 -3.24 -10.38 -20.18
C PHE A 410 -3.71 -9.06 -20.79
N VAL A 411 -4.68 -8.41 -20.16
CA VAL A 411 -5.32 -7.17 -20.63
C VAL A 411 -5.45 -6.17 -19.49
N ASP A 412 -5.45 -4.88 -19.85
CA ASP A 412 -5.79 -3.79 -18.95
C ASP A 412 -7.31 -3.77 -18.72
N LEU A 413 -7.73 -3.36 -17.53
CA LEU A 413 -9.15 -3.23 -17.22
C LEU A 413 -9.76 -2.11 -18.07
N GLY A 414 -10.85 -2.41 -18.77
CA GLY A 414 -11.61 -1.40 -19.50
C GLY A 414 -10.92 -0.84 -20.73
N ASN A 415 -9.99 -1.58 -21.32
CA ASN A 415 -9.30 -1.20 -22.55
C ASN A 415 -10.20 -1.12 -23.81
N GLY A 416 -11.50 -1.40 -23.69
CA GLY A 416 -12.48 -1.38 -24.78
C GLY A 416 -12.38 -2.59 -25.71
N GLY A 417 -11.53 -3.56 -25.41
CA GLY A 417 -11.45 -4.84 -26.08
C GLY A 417 -12.66 -5.72 -25.78
N GLY A 418 -12.84 -6.81 -26.54
CA GLY A 418 -13.79 -7.86 -26.16
C GLY A 418 -13.34 -8.59 -24.88
N GLY A 419 -14.05 -9.65 -24.49
CA GLY A 419 -13.70 -10.45 -23.31
C GLY A 419 -14.43 -10.03 -22.04
N PHE A 420 -14.03 -10.58 -20.90
CA PHE A 420 -14.65 -10.31 -19.60
C PHE A 420 -14.19 -8.99 -18.98
N TYR A 421 -12.94 -8.61 -19.24
CA TYR A 421 -12.29 -7.47 -18.58
C TYR A 421 -12.07 -6.28 -19.53
N GLY A 422 -12.25 -6.48 -20.85
CA GLY A 422 -12.09 -5.42 -21.85
C GLY A 422 -13.26 -4.44 -21.94
N THR A 423 -14.52 -4.89 -21.73
CA THR A 423 -15.69 -4.00 -21.71
C THR A 423 -16.21 -3.80 -20.29
N PRO A 424 -16.26 -2.56 -19.77
CA PRO A 424 -16.86 -2.31 -18.47
C PRO A 424 -18.33 -2.74 -18.45
N PHE A 425 -18.80 -3.16 -17.28
CA PHE A 425 -20.21 -3.45 -17.08
C PHE A 425 -21.06 -2.22 -17.42
N ASN A 426 -22.05 -2.39 -18.30
CA ASN A 426 -22.99 -1.34 -18.63
C ASN A 426 -24.34 -1.59 -17.91
N PRO A 427 -24.58 -0.95 -16.75
CA PRO A 427 -25.84 -1.12 -16.02
C PRO A 427 -27.06 -0.65 -16.82
N THR A 428 -26.88 0.28 -17.78
CA THR A 428 -28.00 0.82 -18.58
C THR A 428 -28.53 -0.12 -19.64
N ALA A 429 -27.77 -1.17 -19.99
CA ALA A 429 -28.24 -2.21 -20.89
C ALA A 429 -29.16 -3.22 -20.19
N ASP A 430 -29.29 -3.16 -18.86
CA ASP A 430 -30.22 -3.98 -18.09
C ASP A 430 -31.56 -3.27 -17.87
N SER A 431 -32.60 -3.81 -18.50
CA SER A 431 -33.97 -3.32 -18.35
C SER A 431 -34.54 -3.45 -16.92
N THR A 432 -33.91 -4.25 -16.07
CA THR A 432 -34.26 -4.45 -14.65
C THR A 432 -33.68 -3.35 -13.75
N TYR A 433 -32.58 -2.72 -14.17
CA TYR A 433 -31.94 -1.57 -13.50
C TYR A 433 -32.53 -0.22 -13.90
N GLY A 434 -33.65 -0.22 -14.64
CA GLY A 434 -34.24 0.95 -15.31
C GLY A 434 -34.80 2.07 -14.42
N ASN A 435 -34.38 2.22 -13.16
CA ASN A 435 -34.83 3.31 -12.30
C ASN A 435 -33.79 3.90 -11.34
N THR A 436 -32.54 3.41 -11.31
CA THR A 436 -31.45 4.00 -10.49
C THR A 436 -30.53 4.95 -11.27
N THR A 437 -30.65 5.02 -12.60
CA THR A 437 -29.86 5.91 -13.49
C THR A 437 -30.15 7.40 -13.33
N ASN A 438 -31.07 7.81 -12.44
CA ASN A 438 -31.36 9.21 -12.14
C ASN A 438 -30.48 9.82 -11.05
N LEU A 439 -29.63 9.05 -10.35
CA LEU A 439 -28.62 9.61 -9.44
C LEU A 439 -27.29 9.89 -10.14
N ASP A 440 -27.02 9.19 -11.25
CA ASP A 440 -25.87 9.39 -12.14
C ASP A 440 -26.07 10.55 -13.14
N SER A 441 -27.24 11.18 -13.13
CA SER A 441 -27.61 12.32 -13.98
C SER A 441 -28.08 13.57 -13.20
N GLY A 442 -28.18 13.47 -11.86
CA GLY A 442 -28.64 14.55 -10.99
C GLY A 442 -27.57 15.61 -10.68
N SER A 443 -26.28 15.28 -10.85
CA SER A 443 -25.20 16.26 -10.89
C SER A 443 -24.96 16.61 -12.35
N GLY A 444 -25.29 17.83 -12.77
CA GLY A 444 -24.96 18.36 -14.10
C GLY A 444 -23.45 18.53 -14.36
N SER A 445 -22.58 17.73 -13.75
CA SER A 445 -21.16 17.66 -14.05
C SER A 445 -20.93 16.61 -15.15
N THR A 446 -20.78 17.08 -16.37
CA THR A 446 -20.31 16.34 -17.54
C THR A 446 -18.84 15.91 -17.42
N GLY A 447 -18.42 15.31 -16.30
CA GLY A 447 -17.01 15.00 -16.03
C GLY A 447 -16.79 13.71 -15.23
N ASP A 448 -16.16 12.74 -15.91
CA ASP A 448 -15.21 11.72 -15.44
C ASP A 448 -15.49 10.75 -14.28
N PHE A 449 -16.41 10.99 -13.34
CA PHE A 449 -16.64 10.02 -12.26
C PHE A 449 -17.15 8.65 -12.75
N GLN A 450 -17.74 8.61 -13.95
CA GLN A 450 -18.21 7.38 -14.57
C GLN A 450 -17.10 6.51 -15.17
N ASP A 451 -15.87 7.00 -15.32
CA ASP A 451 -14.79 6.26 -15.98
C ASP A 451 -13.83 5.57 -14.99
N ASP A 452 -13.68 6.09 -13.76
CA ASP A 452 -12.79 5.51 -12.74
C ASP A 452 -13.32 4.17 -12.19
N SER A 453 -14.63 4.07 -11.91
CA SER A 453 -15.25 2.81 -11.48
C SER A 453 -15.25 1.74 -12.57
N ARG A 454 -15.11 2.13 -13.84
CA ARG A 454 -15.07 1.23 -14.99
C ARG A 454 -13.70 0.62 -15.24
N ARG A 455 -12.67 0.91 -14.45
CA ARG A 455 -11.30 0.39 -14.65
C ARG A 455 -10.70 -0.16 -13.37
N ARG A 456 -11.57 -0.65 -12.48
CA ARG A 456 -11.20 -1.22 -11.20
C ARG A 456 -11.77 -2.62 -11.05
N TYR A 457 -10.94 -3.55 -10.62
CA TYR A 457 -11.36 -4.86 -10.15
C TYR A 457 -11.36 -4.83 -8.62
N ASP A 458 -12.40 -5.35 -7.98
CA ASP A 458 -12.54 -5.33 -6.52
C ASP A 458 -13.42 -6.50 -6.06
N THR A 459 -13.07 -7.12 -4.94
CA THR A 459 -13.78 -8.29 -4.43
C THR A 459 -14.98 -7.98 -3.52
N TRP A 460 -15.11 -6.74 -3.03
CA TRP A 460 -16.23 -6.20 -2.21
C TRP A 460 -16.67 -7.05 -1.01
N HIS A 461 -17.53 -6.48 -0.17
CA HIS A 461 -18.18 -7.19 0.92
C HIS A 461 -19.61 -7.55 0.51
N PRO A 462 -20.13 -8.75 0.82
CA PRO A 462 -21.47 -9.14 0.39
C PRO A 462 -22.58 -8.37 1.12
N ALA A 463 -22.32 -7.75 2.28
CA ALA A 463 -23.28 -6.87 2.96
C ALA A 463 -23.50 -5.51 2.30
N LEU A 464 -22.80 -5.20 1.20
CA LEU A 464 -23.18 -4.07 0.35
C LEU A 464 -24.56 -4.37 -0.22
N ASN A 465 -25.58 -3.61 0.16
CA ASN A 465 -26.95 -3.82 -0.27
C ASN A 465 -27.43 -2.61 -1.09
N GLU A 466 -27.88 -2.86 -2.31
CA GLU A 466 -28.44 -1.84 -3.22
C GLU A 466 -29.80 -1.29 -2.80
N ASN A 467 -30.54 -2.03 -1.95
CA ASN A 467 -31.97 -1.79 -1.78
C ASN A 467 -32.37 -1.73 -0.31
N THR A 468 -31.92 -0.67 0.36
CA THR A 468 -32.62 -0.21 1.55
C THR A 468 -33.16 1.19 1.30
N SER A 469 -34.48 1.33 1.48
CA SER A 469 -35.20 2.61 1.57
C SER A 469 -34.67 3.53 2.68
N THR A 470 -33.61 3.13 3.39
CA THR A 470 -32.88 3.85 4.42
C THR A 470 -31.70 4.66 3.88
N GLY A 471 -31.38 4.58 2.58
CA GLY A 471 -30.39 5.48 1.95
C GLY A 471 -28.93 5.09 2.15
N LEU A 472 -28.63 3.81 2.40
CA LEU A 472 -27.35 3.27 1.94
C LEU A 472 -27.42 3.27 0.42
N GLY A 473 -26.98 4.36 -0.21
CA GLY A 473 -26.48 4.21 -1.55
C GLY A 473 -25.38 3.17 -1.50
N ASP A 474 -25.36 2.29 -2.48
CA ASP A 474 -24.15 1.53 -2.81
C ASP A 474 -22.96 2.48 -2.64
N PRO A 475 -21.94 2.09 -1.85
CA PRO A 475 -20.82 2.94 -1.61
C PRO A 475 -20.04 3.21 -2.89
N ILE A 476 -20.46 2.87 -4.11
CA ILE A 476 -20.02 3.53 -5.34
C ILE A 476 -21.24 4.06 -6.11
N ASN A 477 -21.97 5.04 -5.55
CA ASN A 477 -23.00 5.82 -6.26
C ASN A 477 -24.03 5.01 -7.09
N GLY A 478 -24.44 3.82 -6.66
CA GLY A 478 -25.51 3.06 -7.34
C GLY A 478 -25.05 2.17 -8.50
N ILE A 479 -23.77 1.81 -8.56
CA ILE A 479 -23.25 0.70 -9.35
C ILE A 479 -23.45 -0.59 -8.52
N GLY A 480 -24.59 -1.25 -8.73
CA GLY A 480 -25.01 -2.50 -8.07
C GLY A 480 -24.15 -3.75 -8.32
N VAL A 481 -22.87 -3.59 -8.65
CA VAL A 481 -21.94 -4.69 -8.84
C VAL A 481 -20.51 -4.20 -8.74
N PRO A 482 -19.58 -4.99 -8.18
CA PRO A 482 -18.17 -4.78 -8.41
C PRO A 482 -17.92 -4.72 -9.92
N ALA A 483 -17.24 -3.67 -10.39
CA ALA A 483 -16.85 -3.61 -11.78
C ALA A 483 -16.00 -4.85 -12.10
N TYR A 484 -16.33 -5.50 -13.22
CA TYR A 484 -15.69 -6.75 -13.68
C TYR A 484 -15.89 -8.01 -12.83
N ALA A 485 -17.10 -8.26 -12.33
CA ALA A 485 -17.52 -9.62 -11.99
C ALA A 485 -17.79 -10.44 -13.29
N PRO A 486 -16.91 -11.38 -13.70
CA PRO A 486 -17.18 -12.22 -14.87
C PRO A 486 -18.29 -13.21 -14.53
N TYR A 487 -19.14 -13.51 -15.51
CA TYR A 487 -20.32 -14.36 -15.31
C TYR A 487 -20.39 -15.37 -16.44
N ASN A 488 -20.36 -16.65 -16.09
CA ASN A 488 -20.45 -17.77 -17.00
C ASN A 488 -21.89 -18.28 -17.07
N GLY A 489 -22.73 -17.57 -17.80
CA GLY A 489 -24.13 -17.93 -18.04
C GLY A 489 -24.78 -16.97 -19.01
N GLY A 490 -25.65 -17.47 -19.89
CA GLY A 490 -26.36 -16.63 -20.86
C GLY A 490 -27.11 -15.46 -20.22
N ASP A 491 -27.34 -14.42 -21.04
CA ASP A 491 -28.06 -13.16 -20.77
C ASP A 491 -28.22 -12.79 -19.29
N ARG A 492 -27.21 -12.07 -18.75
CA ARG A 492 -27.23 -11.42 -17.43
C ARG A 492 -28.55 -10.66 -17.17
N TYR A 493 -29.20 -10.22 -18.24
CA TYR A 493 -30.42 -9.41 -18.29
C TYR A 493 -31.76 -10.15 -18.07
N SER A 494 -31.76 -11.48 -17.99
CA SER A 494 -33.00 -12.29 -18.02
C SER A 494 -33.45 -12.85 -16.67
N GLN A 495 -32.73 -12.60 -15.57
CA GLN A 495 -33.07 -13.13 -14.25
C GLN A 495 -33.56 -12.02 -13.29
N PRO A 496 -34.87 -11.75 -13.26
CA PRO A 496 -35.46 -10.83 -12.30
C PRO A 496 -35.55 -11.51 -10.92
N ASN A 497 -34.95 -10.87 -9.91
CA ASN A 497 -34.82 -11.26 -8.49
C ASN A 497 -33.56 -12.04 -8.14
N PHE A 498 -32.70 -11.42 -7.30
CA PHE A 498 -32.23 -11.84 -5.95
C PHE A 498 -31.92 -13.33 -5.65
N GLY A 499 -31.84 -14.16 -6.68
CA GLY A 499 -31.63 -15.60 -6.63
C GLY A 499 -30.81 -16.01 -7.84
N LEU A 500 -29.82 -15.18 -8.22
CA LEU A 500 -28.66 -15.68 -8.94
C LEU A 500 -28.15 -16.85 -8.11
N GLY A 501 -28.30 -18.07 -8.64
CA GLY A 501 -27.69 -19.23 -8.02
C GLY A 501 -26.22 -18.92 -7.81
N ASP A 502 -25.78 -19.12 -6.58
CA ASP A 502 -24.39 -19.23 -6.20
C ASP A 502 -23.62 -20.07 -7.24
N GLY A 503 -22.60 -19.50 -7.90
CA GLY A 503 -21.60 -20.29 -8.62
C GLY A 503 -21.50 -20.11 -10.14
N ASN A 504 -22.00 -19.01 -10.70
CA ASN A 504 -21.69 -18.64 -12.09
C ASN A 504 -20.62 -17.54 -12.19
N GLU A 505 -20.12 -17.04 -11.07
CA GLU A 505 -19.02 -16.08 -11.03
C GLU A 505 -17.72 -16.77 -11.42
N GLU A 506 -16.92 -16.12 -12.26
CA GLU A 506 -15.57 -16.63 -12.53
C GLU A 506 -14.54 -15.92 -11.67
N ALA A 507 -13.65 -16.72 -11.09
CA ALA A 507 -12.49 -16.21 -10.39
C ALA A 507 -11.55 -15.50 -11.36
N LEU A 508 -10.95 -14.40 -10.92
CA LEU A 508 -9.78 -13.84 -11.60
C LEU A 508 -8.65 -14.88 -11.52
N LYS A 509 -8.23 -15.39 -12.67
CA LYS A 509 -7.35 -16.58 -12.72
C LYS A 509 -5.89 -16.26 -12.51
N ALA A 510 -5.43 -15.12 -13.03
CA ALA A 510 -4.04 -14.70 -12.93
C ALA A 510 -3.91 -13.20 -13.17
N ILE A 511 -2.79 -12.65 -12.70
CA ILE A 511 -2.36 -11.28 -13.00
C ILE A 511 -0.93 -11.29 -13.52
N GLN A 512 -0.60 -10.27 -14.30
CA GLN A 512 0.74 -9.94 -14.72
C GLN A 512 1.09 -8.56 -14.18
N ILE A 513 2.24 -8.44 -13.54
CA ILE A 513 2.77 -7.16 -13.05
C ILE A 513 4.08 -6.90 -13.75
N ARG A 514 4.19 -5.78 -14.44
CA ARG A 514 5.35 -5.34 -15.19
C ARG A 514 5.92 -4.10 -14.54
N VAL A 515 7.19 -4.19 -14.14
CA VAL A 515 7.94 -3.07 -13.56
C VAL A 515 9.14 -2.78 -14.42
N VAL A 516 9.21 -1.55 -14.94
CA VAL A 516 10.34 -1.06 -15.72
C VAL A 516 11.04 0.04 -14.93
N PHE A 517 12.35 -0.03 -14.79
CA PHE A 517 13.11 0.96 -14.02
C PHE A 517 14.52 1.16 -14.56
N LYS A 518 15.08 2.35 -14.34
CA LYS A 518 16.42 2.75 -14.78
C LYS A 518 17.38 2.75 -13.60
N ASP A 519 18.57 2.19 -13.77
CA ASP A 519 19.64 2.40 -12.80
C ASP A 519 20.32 3.77 -13.05
N PRO A 520 20.37 4.68 -12.06
CA PRO A 520 20.98 5.99 -12.24
C PRO A 520 22.50 5.90 -12.49
N SER A 521 23.17 4.82 -12.06
CA SER A 521 24.63 4.68 -12.16
C SER A 521 25.10 4.19 -13.53
N SER A 522 24.38 3.24 -14.12
CA SER A 522 24.70 2.63 -15.42
C SER A 522 23.85 3.15 -16.57
N GLU A 523 22.80 3.91 -16.27
CA GLU A 523 21.74 4.35 -17.19
C GLU A 523 20.98 3.21 -17.91
N GLN A 524 21.17 1.98 -17.48
CA GLN A 524 20.51 0.84 -18.10
C GLN A 524 19.08 0.70 -17.60
N ILE A 525 18.19 0.40 -18.54
CA ILE A 525 16.78 0.08 -18.26
C ILE A 525 16.68 -1.42 -18.00
N LYS A 526 16.00 -1.79 -16.93
CA LYS A 526 15.63 -3.17 -16.63
C LYS A 526 14.12 -3.30 -16.58
N GLN A 527 13.64 -4.44 -17.06
CA GLN A 527 12.25 -4.84 -16.94
C GLN A 527 12.17 -6.12 -16.13
N VAL A 528 11.20 -6.15 -15.23
CA VAL A 528 10.78 -7.32 -14.47
C VAL A 528 9.32 -7.58 -14.79
N THR A 529 8.98 -8.83 -15.08
CA THR A 529 7.60 -9.25 -15.30
C THR A 529 7.30 -10.41 -14.37
N ILE A 530 6.28 -10.24 -13.54
CA ILE A 530 5.80 -11.21 -12.57
C ILE A 530 4.46 -11.70 -13.07
N THR A 531 4.31 -13.01 -13.27
CA THR A 531 3.01 -13.62 -13.53
C THR A 531 2.64 -14.44 -12.31
N GLN A 532 1.48 -14.14 -11.72
CA GLN A 532 0.98 -14.83 -10.54
C GLN A 532 -0.36 -15.51 -10.87
N SER A 533 -0.45 -16.81 -10.58
CA SER A 533 -1.73 -17.53 -10.56
C SER A 533 -2.50 -17.12 -9.31
N LEU A 534 -3.79 -16.84 -9.49
CA LEU A 534 -4.74 -16.51 -8.43
C LEU A 534 -5.75 -17.63 -8.18
N VAL A 535 -5.71 -18.69 -8.99
CA VAL A 535 -6.38 -19.96 -8.70
C VAL A 535 -5.42 -20.82 -7.88
N ASP A 536 -5.88 -21.30 -6.73
CA ASP A 536 -5.18 -22.25 -5.86
C ASP A 536 -5.52 -23.72 -6.17
#